data_AF-A0A4Q3Y0M2-F1
#
_entry.id   AF-A0A4Q3Y0M2-F1
#
_cell.length_a   1.000
_cell.length_b   1.000
_cell.length_c   1.000
_cell.angle_alpha   90.00
_cell.angle_beta   90.00
_cell.angle_gamma   90.00
#
_symmetry.space_group_name_H-M   'P 1'
#
loop_
_entity.id
_entity.type
_entity.pdbx_description
1 polymer ?
#
loop_
_entity_poly.entity_id
_entity_poly.type
_entity_poly.pdbx_seq_one_letter_code
_entity_poly.pdbx_strand_id
1 'polypeptide(L)' 'MTFDTTSGDAGFGITGLDNILAGGLERGRVYLLEGAPGTGKTTASMSFLLEGAR' A
#
# COMPACT_ATOMS: atom_id res chain seq x y z
N MET A 1 -7.69 -20.46 -2.38
CA MET A 1 -7.82 -19.29 -1.49
C MET A 1 -7.80 -18.07 -2.39
N THR A 2 -8.96 -17.68 -2.89
CA THR A 2 -9.11 -16.61 -3.88
C THR A 2 -9.28 -15.32 -3.09
N PHE A 3 -8.29 -14.43 -3.15
CA PHE A 3 -8.44 -13.09 -2.59
C PHE A 3 -9.42 -12.34 -3.49
N ASP A 4 -10.56 -11.98 -2.93
CA ASP A 4 -11.61 -11.22 -3.58
C ASP A 4 -11.05 -9.83 -3.95
N THR A 5 -10.65 -9.64 -5.20
CA THR A 5 -10.16 -8.35 -5.71
C THR A 5 -11.37 -7.47 -6.01
N THR A 6 -12.08 -7.04 -4.96
CA THR A 6 -13.15 -6.05 -5.10
C THR A 6 -12.52 -4.69 -5.39
N SER A 7 -12.98 -4.02 -6.45
CA SER A 7 -12.36 -2.86 -7.12
C SER A 7 -12.24 -1.56 -6.29
N GLY A 8 -11.55 -1.56 -5.16
CA GLY A 8 -11.45 -0.39 -4.28
C GLY A 8 -10.19 -0.30 -3.41
N ASP A 9 -9.17 -1.11 -3.64
CA ASP A 9 -7.96 -1.11 -2.81
C ASP A 9 -7.21 0.23 -2.84
N ALA A 10 -6.57 0.57 -1.73
CA ALA A 10 -5.75 1.77 -1.59
C ALA A 10 -4.31 1.45 -2.00
N GLY A 11 -3.89 1.97 -3.15
CA GLY A 11 -2.54 1.81 -3.68
C GLY A 11 -1.52 2.77 -3.04
N PHE A 12 -0.24 2.44 -3.19
CA PHE A 12 0.89 3.29 -2.81
C PHE A 12 1.31 4.25 -3.92
N GLY A 13 0.80 4.08 -5.14
CA GLY A 13 1.23 4.82 -6.33
C GLY A 13 2.62 4.37 -6.82
N ILE A 14 3.07 3.19 -6.38
CA ILE A 14 4.36 2.59 -6.72
C ILE A 14 4.07 1.27 -7.41
N THR A 15 4.12 1.25 -8.75
CA THR A 15 3.71 0.09 -9.56
C THR A 15 4.32 -1.24 -9.10
N GLY A 16 5.61 -1.26 -8.75
CA GLY A 16 6.25 -2.48 -8.26
C GLY A 16 5.68 -2.98 -6.93
N LEU A 17 5.37 -2.05 -6.01
CA LEU A 17 4.82 -2.38 -4.70
C LEU A 17 3.34 -2.75 -4.79
N ASP A 18 2.56 -2.02 -5.58
CA ASP A 18 1.14 -2.30 -5.79
C ASP A 18 0.95 -3.68 -6.43
N ASN A 19 1.82 -4.07 -7.37
CA ASN A 19 1.82 -5.42 -7.94
C ASN A 19 2.11 -6.51 -6.89
N ILE A 20 3.06 -6.26 -5.98
CA ILE A 20 3.37 -7.20 -4.88
C ILE A 20 2.17 -7.32 -3.92
N LEU A 21 1.47 -6.22 -3.70
CA LEU A 21 0.27 -6.16 -2.86
C LEU A 21 -1.01 -6.56 -3.61
N ALA A 22 -0.90 -7.10 -4.83
CA ALA A 22 -2.04 -7.50 -5.66
C ALA A 22 -3.07 -6.39 -5.95
N GLY A 23 -2.61 -5.14 -6.06
CA GLY A 23 -3.44 -3.98 -6.39
C GLY A 23 -3.50 -2.93 -5.28
N GLY A 24 -3.07 -3.24 -4.05
CA GLY A 24 -3.00 -2.29 -2.94
C GLY A 24 -3.45 -2.88 -1.62
N LEU A 25 -3.83 -2.02 -0.67
CA LEU A 25 -4.33 -2.41 0.64
C LEU A 25 -5.86 -2.34 0.68
N GLU A 26 -6.49 -3.40 1.18
CA GLU A 26 -7.94 -3.42 1.39
C GLU A 26 -8.36 -2.33 2.38
N ARG A 27 -9.40 -1.56 2.02
CA ARG A 27 -9.87 -0.44 2.85
C ARG A 27 -10.55 -0.92 4.12
N GLY A 28 -10.54 -0.07 5.14
CA GLY A 28 -11.19 -0.37 6.43
C GLY A 28 -10.40 -1.35 7.32
N ARG A 29 -9.13 -1.62 6.98
CA ARG A 29 -8.21 -2.43 7.77
C ARG A 29 -7.04 -1.61 8.31
N VAL A 30 -6.37 -2.16 9.32
CA VAL A 30 -5.14 -1.61 9.88
C VAL A 30 -3.96 -2.45 9.40
N TYR A 31 -2.95 -1.79 8.87
CA TYR A 31 -1.71 -2.40 8.39
C TYR A 31 -0.52 -1.84 9.15
N LEU A 32 0.47 -2.70 9.42
CA LEU A 32 1.72 -2.32 10.06
C LEU A 32 2.87 -2.40 9.05
N LEU A 33 3.58 -1.28 8.88
CA LEU A 33 4.76 -1.21 8.03
C LEU A 33 6.03 -1.26 8.90
N GLU A 34 6.70 -2.40 8.91
CA GLU A 34 7.94 -2.62 9.67
C GLU A 34 9.20 -2.68 8.78
N GLY A 35 10.35 -2.42 9.39
CA GLY A 35 11.66 -2.50 8.73
C GLY A 35 12.76 -1.81 9.53
N ALA A 36 14.02 -2.11 9.22
CA ALA A 36 15.18 -1.51 9.88
C ALA A 36 15.24 0.03 9.71
N PRO A 37 16.00 0.77 10.52
CA PRO A 37 16.25 2.20 10.31
C PRO A 37 16.81 2.46 8.90
N GLY A 38 16.32 3.51 8.22
CA GLY A 38 16.79 3.88 6.88
C GLY A 38 16.16 3.11 5.71
N THR A 39 15.25 2.14 5.94
CA THR A 39 14.62 1.36 4.86
C THR A 39 13.51 2.10 4.08
N GLY A 40 13.31 3.39 4.34
CA GLY A 40 12.34 4.20 3.58
C GLY A 40 10.88 4.06 4.00
N LYS A 41 10.56 3.56 5.20
CA LYS A 41 9.18 3.47 5.72
C LYS A 41 8.40 4.78 5.59
N THR A 42 8.99 5.88 6.06
CA THR A 42 8.39 7.22 5.95
C THR A 42 8.14 7.61 4.49
N THR A 43 9.07 7.30 3.60
CA THR A 43 8.92 7.56 2.16
C THR A 43 7.76 6.77 1.56
N ALA A 44 7.65 5.47 1.89
CA ALA A 44 6.54 4.64 1.44
C ALA A 44 5.20 5.14 2.00
N SER A 45 5.15 5.52 3.28
CA SER A 45 3.95 6.10 3.89
C SER A 45 3.54 7.42 3.24
N MET A 46 4.50 8.29 2.90
CA MET A 46 4.19 9.52 2.17
C MET A 46 3.64 9.24 0.78
N SER A 47 4.21 8.27 0.05
CA SER A 47 3.71 7.88 -1.27
C SER A 47 2.25 7.42 -1.20
N PHE A 48 1.91 6.59 -0.22
CA PHE A 48 0.54 6.15 0.04
C PHE A 48 -0.40 7.33 0.33
N LEU A 49 0.02 8.28 1.18
CA LEU A 49 -0.81 9.45 1.50
C LEU A 49 -0.99 10.38 0.30
N LEU A 50 0.07 10.59 -0.50
CA LEU A 50 0.01 11.43 -1.70
C LEU A 50 -0.89 10.81 -2.78
N GLU A 51 -0.80 9.50 -2.99
CA GLU A 51 -1.68 8.78 -3.91
C GLU A 51 -3.13 8.83 -3.40
N GLY A 52 -3.36 8.60 -2.10
CA GLY A 52 -4.69 8.66 -1.52
C GLY A 52 -5.32 10.07 -1.46
N ALA A 53 -4.53 11.13 -1.61
CA ALA A 53 -4.99 12.52 -1.65
C ALA A 53 -5.30 13.02 -3.07
N ARG A 54 -4.94 12.23 -4.10
CA ARG A 54 -5.17 12.55 -5.50
C ARG A 54 -6.61 12.23 -5.93
#